data_AF-A0A817BXK5-F1
#
_entry.id   AF-A0A817BXK5-F1
#
_cell.length_a   1.000
_cell.length_b   1.000
_cell.length_c   1.000
_cell.angle_alpha   90.00
_cell.angle_beta   90.00
_cell.angle_gamma   90.00
#
_symmetry.space_group_name_H-M   'P 1'
#
loop_
_entity.id
_entity.type
_entity.pdbx_description
1 polymer ?
#
loop_
_entity_poly.entity_id
_entity_poly.type
_entity_poly.pdbx_seq_one_letter_code
_entity_poly.pdbx_strand_id
1 'polypeptide(L)'
;MCLVVIRLLLYPSVFIGLLILNNYGINYSDIYASSPDCCSQGCFNYFRRLKQFHESPFVKFSYNSAGYIFFLLLFSYYLLFNFKSPTNETPSIHWTEILVIIIVTTMLFEDIRQFLRQDSRSMMGKFSNYFIKNLFVSLIRIASYILFYIGLILRFTYASTDEDLSVSKIILAYDLEIWYIRSLTFLGVARKMGPKLVMIRKMLIDLSFFTYIILIAMIAYGVTSRSMYNYNADNNTDDLEFDGRSVFRHIVYPTYYLMYGSTDNELTALDRIVLFYFDDKFYIDLFFCLIENPDLSTSIATQVLLAFHMLFVNILLINLLIAMFSYTFQTVQDQTDLVWRYERYSLIREYFDRPPLFPPFIIITHSIELIKFLKRRCSKRNNSNMKKSHAKIFKMIGANREIDKEWSEFESYATNLYARTIVSGQPSSAATLIPSIARQEVPPTTLDTINASQSPSNIDLKAINDEMASIKRVIGDLRTYAEEMNRCMQWMMDAMERVKMSKEPKPKLRSAVTTNGKII
;
A
#
# COMPACT_ATOMS: atom_id res chain seq x y z
N MET A 1 -0.06 23.64 -27.60
CA MET A 1 0.05 22.45 -26.73
C MET A 1 -0.67 22.57 -25.38
N CYS A 2 -0.56 23.66 -24.61
CA CYS A 2 -1.27 23.79 -23.32
C CYS A 2 -2.80 23.61 -23.40
N LEU A 3 -3.46 24.11 -24.44
CA LEU A 3 -4.90 23.90 -24.65
C LEU A 3 -5.27 22.45 -25.00
N VAL A 4 -4.36 21.70 -25.63
CA VAL A 4 -4.54 20.28 -25.95
C VAL A 4 -4.34 19.42 -24.70
N VAL A 5 -3.38 19.78 -23.84
CA VAL A 5 -3.15 19.13 -22.54
C VAL A 5 -4.28 19.43 -21.55
N ILE A 6 -4.80 20.67 -21.53
CA ILE A 6 -5.98 21.04 -20.73
C ILE A 6 -7.22 20.31 -21.25
N ARG A 7 -7.42 20.20 -22.57
CA ARG A 7 -8.50 19.39 -23.16
C ARG A 7 -8.32 17.90 -22.86
N LEU A 8 -7.10 17.35 -22.91
CA LEU A 8 -6.79 15.95 -22.58
C LEU A 8 -6.84 15.62 -21.09
N LEU A 9 -6.80 16.61 -20.18
CA LEU A 9 -7.00 16.40 -18.73
C LEU A 9 -8.45 16.63 -18.30
N LEU A 10 -9.18 17.52 -18.98
CA LEU A 10 -10.61 17.76 -18.76
C LEU A 10 -11.51 16.70 -19.41
N TYR A 11 -11.14 16.14 -20.57
CA TYR A 11 -11.95 15.12 -21.24
C TYR A 11 -12.02 13.80 -20.45
N PRO A 12 -10.93 13.22 -19.93
CA PRO A 12 -11.01 12.00 -19.14
C PRO A 12 -11.68 12.24 -17.78
N SER A 13 -11.60 13.43 -17.20
CA SER A 13 -12.27 13.71 -15.91
C SER A 13 -13.79 13.83 -16.04
N VAL A 14 -14.27 14.38 -17.17
CA VAL A 14 -15.70 14.40 -17.52
C VAL A 14 -16.17 13.04 -18.04
N PHE A 15 -15.35 12.34 -18.82
CA PHE A 15 -15.68 11.04 -19.43
C PHE A 15 -15.59 9.86 -18.43
N ILE A 16 -14.64 9.86 -17.50
CA ILE A 16 -14.58 8.91 -16.38
C ILE A 16 -15.67 9.24 -15.36
N GLY A 17 -15.97 10.52 -15.14
CA GLY A 17 -17.16 10.94 -14.38
C GLY A 17 -18.46 10.39 -14.98
N LEU A 18 -18.65 10.54 -16.30
CA LEU A 18 -19.80 10.02 -17.05
C LEU A 18 -19.82 8.49 -17.13
N LEU A 19 -18.68 7.81 -17.31
CA LEU A 19 -18.59 6.35 -17.33
C LEU A 19 -18.82 5.70 -15.96
N ILE A 20 -18.40 6.36 -14.88
CA ILE A 20 -18.71 5.93 -13.51
C ILE A 20 -20.19 6.22 -13.20
N LEU A 21 -20.74 7.35 -13.61
CA LEU A 21 -22.17 7.68 -13.42
C LEU A 21 -23.10 6.75 -14.22
N ASN A 22 -22.70 6.31 -15.42
CA ASN A 22 -23.47 5.39 -16.25
C ASN A 22 -23.41 3.93 -15.73
N ASN A 23 -22.30 3.52 -15.10
CA ASN A 23 -22.18 2.20 -14.45
C ASN A 23 -22.93 2.06 -13.12
N TYR A 24 -23.30 3.18 -12.48
CA TYR A 24 -24.06 3.21 -11.23
C TYR A 24 -25.57 3.49 -11.42
N GLY A 25 -26.07 3.55 -12.66
CA GLY A 25 -27.51 3.58 -12.95
C GLY A 25 -28.26 4.79 -12.41
N ILE A 26 -27.63 5.95 -12.28
CA ILE A 26 -28.31 7.18 -11.87
C ILE A 26 -28.88 7.84 -13.14
N ASN A 27 -30.14 7.53 -13.44
CA ASN A 27 -30.90 8.17 -14.52
C ASN A 27 -31.15 9.64 -14.18
N TYR A 28 -30.79 10.54 -15.10
CA TYR A 28 -30.93 11.99 -14.96
C TYR A 28 -32.41 12.45 -14.99
N SER A 29 -33.34 11.59 -15.42
CA SER A 29 -34.77 11.90 -15.60
C SER A 29 -35.54 12.07 -14.30
N ASP A 30 -35.09 11.44 -13.21
CA ASP A 30 -35.92 11.35 -11.99
C ASP A 30 -35.68 12.50 -11.00
N ILE A 31 -34.74 13.41 -11.31
CA ILE A 31 -34.41 14.57 -10.45
C ILE A 31 -35.08 15.87 -10.94
N TYR A 32 -35.78 15.84 -12.08
CA TYR A 32 -36.42 17.04 -12.66
C TYR A 32 -37.93 17.17 -12.41
N ALA A 33 -38.56 16.24 -11.69
CA ALA A 33 -39.97 16.38 -11.36
C ALA A 33 -40.17 17.16 -10.06
N SER A 34 -40.82 18.33 -10.17
CA SER A 34 -41.41 19.17 -9.11
C SER A 34 -40.54 20.24 -8.42
N SER A 35 -40.46 21.44 -9.01
CA SER A 35 -40.62 22.74 -8.32
C SER A 35 -40.54 23.90 -9.34
N PRO A 36 -41.54 24.81 -9.44
CA PRO A 36 -41.59 25.80 -10.52
C PRO A 36 -40.78 27.10 -10.28
N ASP A 37 -40.01 27.23 -9.20
CA ASP A 37 -39.32 28.49 -8.88
C ASP A 37 -37.79 28.31 -8.80
N CYS A 38 -37.08 28.32 -9.94
CA CYS A 38 -35.63 28.07 -9.92
C CYS A 38 -34.80 28.74 -11.01
N CYS A 39 -34.92 30.05 -11.22
CA CYS A 39 -33.99 30.77 -12.12
C CYS A 39 -32.79 31.45 -11.42
N SER A 40 -32.77 31.64 -10.09
CA SER A 40 -31.59 32.20 -9.38
C SER A 40 -30.91 31.24 -8.38
N GLN A 41 -31.65 30.31 -7.76
CA GLN A 41 -31.10 29.32 -6.83
C GLN A 41 -30.44 28.11 -7.51
N GLY A 42 -30.82 27.79 -8.75
CA GLY A 42 -30.26 26.66 -9.51
C GLY A 42 -28.76 26.79 -9.80
N CYS A 43 -28.30 28.01 -10.14
CA CYS A 43 -26.90 28.27 -10.49
C CYS A 43 -25.98 28.24 -9.24
N PHE A 44 -26.45 28.81 -8.12
CA PHE A 44 -25.74 28.72 -6.83
C PHE A 44 -25.64 27.28 -6.33
N ASN A 45 -26.69 26.48 -6.56
CA ASN A 45 -26.68 25.05 -6.27
C ASN A 45 -25.72 24.26 -7.17
N TYR A 46 -25.57 24.63 -8.46
CA TYR A 46 -24.61 24.00 -9.36
C TYR A 46 -23.15 24.26 -8.95
N PHE A 47 -22.75 25.51 -8.70
CA PHE A 47 -21.38 25.82 -8.24
C PHE A 47 -21.07 25.20 -6.88
N ARG A 48 -22.06 25.12 -5.99
CA ARG A 48 -21.92 24.43 -4.70
C ARG A 48 -21.71 22.92 -4.87
N ARG A 49 -22.48 22.28 -5.76
CA ARG A 49 -22.34 20.85 -6.08
C ARG A 49 -20.99 20.55 -6.76
N LEU A 50 -20.55 21.40 -7.69
CA LEU A 50 -19.25 21.28 -8.33
C LEU A 50 -18.11 21.41 -7.32
N LYS A 51 -18.20 22.39 -6.42
CA LYS A 51 -17.25 22.53 -5.32
C LYS A 51 -17.21 21.29 -4.43
N GLN A 52 -18.37 20.76 -4.02
CA GLN A 52 -18.45 19.53 -3.21
C GLN A 52 -17.85 18.32 -3.94
N PHE A 53 -18.02 18.22 -5.26
CA PHE A 53 -17.42 17.17 -6.07
C PHE A 53 -15.88 17.26 -6.06
N HIS A 54 -15.31 18.44 -6.34
CA HIS A 54 -13.86 18.65 -6.32
C HIS A 54 -13.25 18.61 -4.91
N GLU A 55 -14.04 18.84 -3.87
CA GLU A 55 -13.61 18.69 -2.47
C GLU A 55 -13.61 17.23 -2.00
N SER A 56 -14.21 16.30 -2.75
CA SER A 56 -14.23 14.88 -2.41
C SER A 56 -12.81 14.26 -2.41
N PRO A 57 -12.40 13.54 -1.35
CA PRO A 57 -11.06 12.94 -1.25
C PRO A 57 -10.73 11.99 -2.40
N PHE A 58 -11.72 11.26 -2.92
CA PHE A 58 -11.53 10.33 -4.03
C PHE A 58 -11.18 11.07 -5.33
N VAL A 59 -11.87 12.18 -5.61
CA VAL A 59 -11.62 13.01 -6.78
C VAL A 59 -10.23 13.66 -6.69
N LYS A 60 -9.85 14.17 -5.52
CA LYS A 60 -8.50 14.68 -5.25
C LYS A 60 -7.42 13.63 -5.47
N PHE A 61 -7.64 12.40 -4.97
CA PHE A 61 -6.75 11.28 -5.20
C PHE A 61 -6.58 11.00 -6.69
N SER A 62 -7.69 10.90 -7.43
CA SER A 62 -7.66 10.63 -8.87
C SER A 62 -6.89 11.68 -9.65
N TYR A 63 -7.09 12.98 -9.37
CA TYR A 63 -6.31 14.05 -10.00
C TYR A 63 -4.84 14.02 -9.61
N ASN A 64 -4.52 13.71 -8.35
CA ASN A 64 -3.14 13.58 -7.91
C ASN A 64 -2.44 12.40 -8.61
N SER A 65 -3.09 11.25 -8.72
CA SER A 65 -2.56 10.07 -9.42
C SER A 65 -2.36 10.33 -10.91
N ALA A 66 -3.34 10.93 -11.60
CA ALA A 66 -3.22 11.28 -13.01
C ALA A 66 -2.10 12.33 -13.24
N GLY A 67 -2.03 13.35 -12.39
CA GLY A 67 -0.98 14.37 -12.43
C GLY A 67 0.42 13.79 -12.18
N TYR A 68 0.53 12.79 -11.32
CA TYR A 68 1.79 12.09 -11.06
C TYR A 68 2.25 11.24 -12.26
N ILE A 69 1.33 10.52 -12.92
CA ILE A 69 1.64 9.79 -14.16
C ILE A 69 2.09 10.76 -15.25
N PHE A 70 1.41 11.89 -15.42
CA PHE A 70 1.83 12.94 -16.34
C PHE A 70 3.24 13.45 -16.02
N PHE A 71 3.54 13.68 -14.74
CA PHE A 71 4.88 14.06 -14.29
C PHE A 71 5.94 13.01 -14.68
N LEU A 72 5.70 11.72 -14.43
CA LEU A 72 6.64 10.65 -14.80
C LEU A 72 6.90 10.61 -16.30
N LEU A 73 5.85 10.74 -17.12
CA LEU A 73 5.98 10.78 -18.57
C LEU A 73 6.74 12.03 -19.03
N LEU A 74 6.47 13.18 -18.43
CA LEU A 74 7.17 14.43 -18.73
C LEU A 74 8.65 14.35 -18.33
N PHE A 75 8.96 13.81 -17.15
CA PHE A 75 10.33 13.67 -16.67
C PHE A 75 11.12 12.66 -17.52
N SER A 76 10.49 11.54 -17.90
CA SER A 76 11.07 10.57 -18.84
C SER A 76 11.32 11.20 -20.21
N TYR A 77 10.35 11.96 -20.75
CA TYR A 77 10.51 12.68 -22.02
C TYR A 77 11.65 13.70 -21.98
N TYR A 78 11.77 14.44 -20.87
CA TYR A 78 12.87 15.37 -20.65
C TYR A 78 14.23 14.66 -20.71
N LEU A 79 14.44 13.59 -19.92
CA LEU A 79 15.72 12.89 -19.86
C LEU A 79 16.11 12.17 -21.16
N LEU A 80 15.13 11.62 -21.88
CA LEU A 80 15.39 10.90 -23.13
C LEU A 80 15.68 11.84 -24.31
N PHE A 81 14.90 12.91 -24.48
CA PHE A 81 14.89 13.67 -25.73
C PHE A 81 15.44 15.10 -25.62
N ASN A 82 15.30 15.75 -24.46
CA ASN A 82 15.59 17.19 -24.30
C ASN A 82 16.72 17.50 -23.32
N PHE A 83 17.40 16.49 -22.80
CA PHE A 83 18.60 16.66 -21.97
C PHE A 83 19.81 16.89 -22.88
N LYS A 84 20.08 18.16 -23.20
CA LYS A 84 21.18 18.58 -24.09
C LYS A 84 22.07 19.63 -23.43
N SER A 85 23.35 19.62 -23.81
CA SER A 85 24.32 20.64 -23.42
C SER A 85 23.90 22.01 -23.96
N PRO A 86 24.10 23.11 -23.22
CA PRO A 86 23.90 24.47 -23.72
C PRO A 86 24.82 24.76 -24.92
N THR A 87 24.32 24.58 -26.14
CA THR A 87 25.02 25.04 -27.35
C THR A 87 24.60 26.46 -27.72
N ASN A 88 25.49 27.23 -28.34
CA ASN A 88 25.31 28.64 -28.70
C ASN A 88 24.04 28.97 -29.53
N GLU A 89 23.39 27.98 -30.14
CA GLU A 89 22.23 28.15 -31.03
C GLU A 89 20.87 27.75 -30.42
N THR A 90 20.85 27.17 -29.21
CA THR A 90 19.60 26.76 -28.53
C THR A 90 19.57 27.26 -27.08
N PRO A 91 18.43 27.72 -26.55
CA PRO A 91 18.35 28.13 -25.15
C PRO A 91 18.80 26.97 -24.25
N SER A 92 19.67 27.29 -23.28
CA SER A 92 20.30 26.35 -22.34
C SER A 92 19.32 25.53 -21.49
N ILE A 93 18.05 25.93 -21.46
CA ILE A 93 16.98 25.33 -20.66
C ILE A 93 15.75 25.16 -21.55
N HIS A 94 15.34 23.91 -21.77
CA HIS A 94 14.12 23.59 -22.49
C HIS A 94 12.89 23.79 -21.59
N TRP A 95 11.73 24.17 -22.16
CA TRP A 95 10.52 24.43 -21.38
C TRP A 95 10.07 23.21 -20.55
N THR A 96 10.35 21.99 -21.00
CA THR A 96 10.03 20.77 -20.24
C THR A 96 10.82 20.66 -18.96
N GLU A 97 12.07 21.11 -18.96
CA GLU A 97 12.92 21.12 -17.77
C GLU A 97 12.35 22.07 -16.73
N ILE A 98 12.01 23.29 -17.13
CA ILE A 98 11.37 24.28 -16.26
C ILE A 98 10.09 23.71 -15.66
N LEU A 99 9.25 23.05 -16.47
CA LEU A 99 8.03 22.41 -15.98
C LEU A 99 8.31 21.29 -14.97
N VAL A 100 9.29 20.42 -15.22
CA VAL A 100 9.68 19.36 -14.26
C VAL A 100 10.16 19.99 -12.95
N ILE A 101 11.02 21.00 -13.01
CA ILE A 101 11.51 21.74 -11.83
C ILE A 101 10.36 22.34 -11.03
N ILE A 102 9.42 23.00 -11.71
CA ILE A 102 8.24 23.60 -11.08
C ILE A 102 7.39 22.51 -10.41
N ILE A 103 7.14 21.38 -11.09
CA ILE A 103 6.34 20.29 -10.55
C ILE A 103 7.00 19.68 -9.30
N VAL A 104 8.30 19.33 -9.36
CA VAL A 104 9.02 18.74 -8.23
C VAL A 104 9.09 19.70 -7.05
N THR A 105 9.41 20.97 -7.31
CA THR A 105 9.44 22.01 -6.28
C THR A 105 8.08 22.19 -5.62
N THR A 106 7.00 22.10 -6.40
CA THR A 106 5.67 22.23 -5.85
C THR A 106 5.25 21.00 -5.03
N MET A 107 5.62 19.80 -5.46
CA MET A 107 5.45 18.59 -4.65
C MET A 107 6.23 18.65 -3.34
N LEU A 108 7.46 19.21 -3.34
CA LEU A 108 8.24 19.45 -2.13
C LEU A 108 7.48 20.37 -1.16
N PHE A 109 6.93 21.49 -1.64
CA PHE A 109 6.16 22.41 -0.78
C PHE A 109 4.90 21.76 -0.20
N GLU A 110 4.22 20.90 -0.95
CA GLU A 110 3.07 20.14 -0.46
C GLU A 110 3.49 19.14 0.64
N ASP A 111 4.63 18.46 0.48
CA ASP A 111 5.18 17.56 1.49
C ASP A 111 5.61 18.32 2.77
N ILE A 112 6.22 19.50 2.63
CA ILE A 112 6.53 20.39 3.76
C ILE A 112 5.26 20.85 4.47
N ARG A 113 4.22 21.24 3.71
CA ARG A 113 2.92 21.62 4.29
C ARG A 113 2.31 20.47 5.11
N GLN A 114 2.38 19.24 4.63
CA GLN A 114 1.87 18.06 5.34
C GLN A 114 2.65 17.82 6.64
N PHE A 115 3.97 17.94 6.61
CA PHE A 115 4.81 17.86 7.80
C PHE A 115 4.41 18.91 8.85
N LEU A 116 4.18 20.16 8.43
CA LEU A 116 3.80 21.25 9.33
C LEU A 116 2.41 21.09 9.96
N ARG A 117 1.48 20.39 9.27
CA ARG A 117 0.09 20.17 9.73
C ARG A 117 -0.09 18.96 10.64
N GLN A 118 0.95 18.21 10.95
CA GLN A 118 0.87 17.07 11.86
C GLN A 118 0.36 17.45 13.25
N ASP A 119 -0.45 16.58 13.85
CA ASP A 119 -1.05 16.74 15.18
C ASP A 119 -0.01 16.49 16.28
N SER A 120 0.94 17.41 16.43
CA SER A 120 1.84 17.47 17.58
C SER A 120 2.19 18.92 17.89
N ARG A 121 2.26 19.26 19.18
CA ARG A 121 2.66 20.60 19.63
C ARG A 121 4.18 20.79 19.56
N SER A 122 4.96 19.71 19.71
CA SER A 122 6.42 19.70 19.62
C SER A 122 6.88 19.36 18.20
N MET A 123 7.92 20.04 17.71
CA MET A 123 8.57 19.76 16.42
C MET A 123 9.13 18.34 16.37
N MET A 124 9.73 17.86 17.46
CA MET A 124 10.25 16.49 17.55
C MET A 124 9.10 15.46 17.49
N GLY A 125 7.96 15.78 18.11
CA GLY A 125 6.76 14.93 18.02
C GLY A 125 6.14 14.91 16.61
N LYS A 126 6.22 16.02 15.86
CA LYS A 126 5.80 16.03 14.43
C LYS A 126 6.74 15.19 13.57
N PHE A 127 8.04 15.30 13.81
CA PHE A 127 9.05 14.50 13.14
C PHE A 127 8.84 13.00 13.40
N SER A 128 8.74 12.60 14.66
CA SER A 128 8.47 11.20 15.02
C SER A 128 7.19 10.67 14.36
N ASN A 129 6.09 11.42 14.40
CA ASN A 129 4.83 10.97 13.80
C ASN A 129 4.86 10.89 12.27
N TYR A 130 5.55 11.79 11.59
CA TYR A 130 5.59 11.81 10.11
C TYR A 130 6.64 10.86 9.54
N PHE A 131 7.85 10.88 10.11
CA PHE A 131 8.98 10.09 9.62
C PHE A 131 9.00 8.68 10.19
N ILE A 132 8.94 8.52 11.52
CA ILE A 132 9.22 7.24 12.18
C ILE A 132 8.10 6.24 11.92
N LYS A 133 6.84 6.69 11.89
CA LYS A 133 5.68 5.80 11.62
C LYS A 133 5.70 5.18 10.22
N ASN A 134 6.25 5.87 9.22
CA ASN A 134 6.30 5.44 7.82
C ASN A 134 7.71 5.56 7.24
N LEU A 135 8.71 5.06 7.98
CA LEU A 135 10.13 5.28 7.70
C LEU A 135 10.53 4.95 6.26
N PHE A 136 10.14 3.78 5.74
CA PHE A 136 10.44 3.37 4.36
C PHE A 136 9.94 4.38 3.31
N VAL A 137 8.66 4.77 3.39
CA VAL A 137 8.05 5.71 2.45
C VAL A 137 8.64 7.11 2.62
N SER A 138 8.90 7.53 3.86
CA SER A 138 9.52 8.83 4.15
C SER A 138 10.94 8.92 3.59
N LEU A 139 11.74 7.85 3.69
CA LEU A 139 13.08 7.78 3.12
C LEU A 139 13.06 7.91 1.61
N ILE A 140 12.20 7.16 0.91
CA ILE A 140 12.03 7.25 -0.55
C ILE A 140 11.64 8.68 -0.97
N ARG A 141 10.69 9.31 -0.25
CA ARG A 141 10.27 10.70 -0.54
C ARG A 141 11.45 11.66 -0.45
N ILE A 142 12.26 11.56 0.59
CA ILE A 142 13.35 12.50 0.84
C ILE A 142 14.51 12.26 -0.12
N ALA A 143 14.85 10.99 -0.35
CA ALA A 143 15.83 10.60 -1.35
C ALA A 143 15.48 11.19 -2.73
N SER A 144 14.20 11.09 -3.15
CA SER A 144 13.73 11.65 -4.44
C SER A 144 13.82 13.17 -4.55
N TYR A 145 13.81 13.91 -3.43
CA TYR A 145 14.00 15.36 -3.49
C TYR A 145 15.49 15.71 -3.46
N ILE A 146 16.26 15.06 -2.58
CA ILE A 146 17.68 15.33 -2.42
C ILE A 146 18.44 15.01 -3.72
N LEU A 147 18.22 13.83 -4.31
CA LEU A 147 18.88 13.43 -5.55
C LEU A 147 18.48 14.34 -6.72
N PHE A 148 17.20 14.70 -6.83
CA PHE A 148 16.74 15.68 -7.82
C PHE A 148 17.49 17.01 -7.73
N TYR A 149 17.57 17.62 -6.53
CA TYR A 149 18.23 18.91 -6.36
C TYR A 149 19.75 18.81 -6.51
N ILE A 150 20.39 17.72 -6.08
CA ILE A 150 21.82 17.48 -6.33
C ILE A 150 22.08 17.39 -7.84
N GLY A 151 21.30 16.59 -8.57
CA GLY A 151 21.41 16.47 -10.02
C GLY A 151 21.18 17.80 -10.73
N LEU A 152 20.23 18.61 -10.25
CA LEU A 152 19.93 19.94 -10.76
C LEU A 152 21.05 20.96 -10.49
N ILE A 153 21.63 20.96 -9.28
CA ILE A 153 22.77 21.82 -8.94
C ILE A 153 23.95 21.48 -9.86
N LEU A 154 24.30 20.19 -10.00
CA LEU A 154 25.37 19.75 -10.90
C LEU A 154 25.11 20.18 -12.35
N ARG A 155 23.86 20.07 -12.80
CA ARG A 155 23.43 20.48 -14.14
C ARG A 155 23.56 22.00 -14.39
N PHE A 156 23.47 22.85 -13.36
CA PHE A 156 23.65 24.30 -13.49
C PHE A 156 25.07 24.77 -13.23
N THR A 157 25.80 24.12 -12.30
CA THR A 157 27.17 24.49 -11.96
C THR A 157 28.16 24.11 -13.06
N TYR A 158 27.96 22.94 -13.70
CA TYR A 158 28.91 22.40 -14.69
C TYR A 158 28.32 22.35 -16.10
N ALA A 159 27.41 23.28 -16.39
CA ALA A 159 26.69 23.34 -17.67
C ALA A 159 27.59 23.58 -18.89
N SER A 160 28.88 23.85 -18.70
CA SER A 160 29.86 24.18 -19.75
C SER A 160 30.76 23.01 -20.19
N THR A 161 30.77 21.88 -19.49
CA THR A 161 31.65 20.73 -19.78
C THR A 161 30.81 19.47 -20.08
N ASP A 162 31.07 18.79 -21.21
CA ASP A 162 30.26 17.62 -21.63
C ASP A 162 30.42 16.40 -20.70
N GLU A 163 31.59 16.20 -20.08
CA GLU A 163 31.83 15.09 -19.15
C GLU A 163 31.02 15.23 -17.86
N ASP A 164 31.01 16.41 -17.23
CA ASP A 164 30.25 16.68 -16.00
C ASP A 164 28.73 16.68 -16.23
N LEU A 165 28.30 17.03 -17.44
CA LEU A 165 26.90 16.94 -17.84
C LEU A 165 26.41 15.47 -17.83
N SER A 166 27.26 14.52 -18.21
CA SER A 166 26.92 13.09 -18.15
C SER A 166 26.65 12.62 -16.73
N VAL A 167 27.42 13.09 -15.75
CA VAL A 167 27.24 12.77 -14.32
C VAL A 167 25.90 13.29 -13.81
N SER A 168 25.54 14.53 -14.15
CA SER A 168 24.23 15.10 -13.78
C SER A 168 23.05 14.32 -14.40
N LYS A 169 23.20 13.85 -15.65
CA LYS A 169 22.20 13.01 -16.33
C LYS A 169 22.02 11.66 -15.63
N ILE A 170 23.12 11.02 -15.24
CA ILE A 170 23.09 9.73 -14.53
C ILE A 170 22.37 9.88 -13.19
N ILE A 171 22.69 10.92 -12.41
CA ILE A 171 22.04 11.19 -11.12
C ILE A 171 20.53 11.42 -11.31
N LEU A 172 20.14 12.23 -12.29
CA LEU A 172 18.71 12.48 -12.58
C LEU A 172 18.00 11.23 -13.13
N ALA A 173 18.70 10.33 -13.82
CA ALA A 173 18.14 9.06 -14.27
C ALA A 173 17.86 8.11 -13.10
N TYR A 174 18.78 7.99 -12.13
CA TYR A 174 18.52 7.26 -10.89
C TYR A 174 17.41 7.92 -10.07
N ASP A 175 17.35 9.25 -10.04
CA ASP A 175 16.25 9.97 -9.39
C ASP A 175 14.91 9.61 -10.02
N LEU A 176 14.81 9.57 -11.36
CA LEU A 176 13.60 9.15 -12.08
C LEU A 176 13.14 7.73 -11.68
N GLU A 177 14.07 6.79 -11.49
CA GLU A 177 13.75 5.44 -11.01
C GLU A 177 13.11 5.48 -9.61
N ILE A 178 13.64 6.30 -8.70
CA ILE A 178 13.05 6.49 -7.36
C ILE A 178 11.65 7.09 -7.47
N TRP A 179 11.40 8.03 -8.39
CA TRP A 179 10.06 8.56 -8.66
C TRP A 179 9.09 7.47 -9.17
N TYR A 180 9.56 6.51 -9.98
CA TYR A 180 8.77 5.35 -10.38
C TYR A 180 8.46 4.43 -9.19
N ILE A 181 9.44 4.11 -8.36
CA ILE A 181 9.22 3.30 -7.14
C ILE A 181 8.22 4.00 -6.21
N ARG A 182 8.36 5.32 -6.02
CA ARG A 182 7.42 6.13 -5.24
C ARG A 182 5.99 6.06 -5.80
N SER A 183 5.81 5.88 -7.10
CA SER A 183 4.48 5.74 -7.72
C SER A 183 3.69 4.52 -7.19
N LEU A 184 4.38 3.46 -6.75
CA LEU A 184 3.75 2.26 -6.20
C LEU A 184 2.92 2.57 -4.96
N THR A 185 3.23 3.65 -4.23
CA THR A 185 2.45 4.09 -3.06
C THR A 185 1.00 4.43 -3.42
N PHE A 186 0.71 4.85 -4.66
CA PHE A 186 -0.67 5.08 -5.12
C PHE A 186 -1.47 3.78 -5.27
N LEU A 187 -0.81 2.67 -5.63
CA LEU A 187 -1.45 1.35 -5.72
C LEU A 187 -1.88 0.83 -4.35
N GLY A 188 -1.30 1.36 -3.27
CA GLY A 188 -1.67 1.08 -1.88
C GLY A 188 -3.15 1.35 -1.56
N VAL A 189 -3.81 2.25 -2.30
CA VAL A 189 -5.23 2.59 -2.10
C VAL A 189 -6.17 1.52 -2.65
N ALA A 190 -5.74 0.76 -3.66
CA ALA A 190 -6.59 -0.22 -4.33
C ALA A 190 -6.85 -1.43 -3.43
N ARG A 191 -8.12 -1.85 -3.30
CA ARG A 191 -8.53 -2.96 -2.42
C ARG A 191 -7.78 -4.27 -2.67
N LYS A 192 -7.43 -4.56 -3.93
CA LYS A 192 -6.73 -5.80 -4.33
C LYS A 192 -5.20 -5.70 -4.25
N MET A 193 -4.63 -4.51 -4.43
CA MET A 193 -3.17 -4.32 -4.49
C MET A 193 -2.57 -3.83 -3.17
N GLY A 194 -3.35 -3.10 -2.37
CA GLY A 194 -2.87 -2.53 -1.12
C GLY A 194 -2.34 -3.56 -0.12
N PRO A 195 -3.10 -4.62 0.22
CA PRO A 195 -2.59 -5.68 1.08
C PRO A 195 -1.32 -6.33 0.54
N LYS A 196 -1.25 -6.56 -0.79
CA LYS A 196 -0.05 -7.13 -1.42
C LYS A 196 1.19 -6.23 -1.27
N LEU A 197 1.03 -4.91 -1.38
CA LEU A 197 2.15 -3.98 -1.20
C LEU A 197 2.65 -3.95 0.25
N VAL A 198 1.74 -4.01 1.22
CA VAL A 198 2.09 -4.10 2.65
C VAL A 198 2.82 -5.40 2.94
N MET A 199 2.40 -6.49 2.32
CA MET A 199 3.05 -7.79 2.42
C MET A 199 4.46 -7.78 1.83
N ILE A 200 4.65 -7.22 0.63
CA ILE A 200 5.98 -7.07 0.01
C ILE A 200 6.93 -6.34 0.98
N ARG A 201 6.49 -5.23 1.58
CA ARG A 201 7.32 -4.48 2.54
C ARG A 201 7.73 -5.33 3.75
N LYS A 202 6.83 -6.15 4.28
CA LYS A 202 7.15 -7.05 5.40
C LYS A 202 8.11 -8.16 4.97
N MET A 203 7.89 -8.76 3.80
CA MET A 203 8.75 -9.81 3.26
C MET A 203 10.17 -9.35 2.93
N LEU A 204 10.35 -8.09 2.54
CA LEU A 204 11.69 -7.54 2.28
C LEU A 204 12.57 -7.51 3.55
N ILE A 205 11.97 -7.42 4.73
CA ILE A 205 12.71 -7.50 6.00
C ILE A 205 13.22 -8.93 6.20
N ASP A 206 12.36 -9.93 6.01
CA ASP A 206 12.73 -11.35 6.11
C ASP A 206 13.77 -11.74 5.03
N LEU A 207 13.63 -11.19 3.82
CA LEU A 207 14.60 -11.35 2.73
C LEU A 207 16.00 -10.87 3.11
N SER A 208 16.13 -9.81 3.92
CA SER A 208 17.44 -9.21 4.21
C SER A 208 18.43 -10.20 4.86
N PHE A 209 17.94 -11.04 5.78
CA PHE A 209 18.74 -12.08 6.43
C PHE A 209 19.15 -13.17 5.44
N PHE A 210 18.25 -13.59 4.55
CA PHE A 210 18.54 -14.62 3.58
C PHE A 210 19.52 -14.14 2.49
N THR A 211 19.34 -12.92 2.02
CA THR A 211 20.26 -12.26 1.09
C THR A 211 21.67 -12.18 1.65
N TYR A 212 21.83 -12.00 2.97
CA TYR A 212 23.15 -12.04 3.62
C TYR A 212 23.85 -13.40 3.49
N ILE A 213 23.10 -14.51 3.63
CA ILE A 213 23.64 -15.87 3.45
C ILE A 213 24.07 -16.07 1.99
N ILE A 214 23.23 -15.66 1.03
CA ILE A 214 23.56 -15.72 -0.40
C ILE A 214 24.83 -14.90 -0.68
N LEU A 215 24.94 -13.69 -0.13
CA LEU A 215 26.11 -12.83 -0.32
C LEU A 215 27.41 -13.47 0.18
N ILE A 216 27.39 -14.15 1.34
CA ILE A 216 28.54 -14.90 1.84
C ILE A 216 28.93 -16.01 0.86
N ALA A 217 27.95 -16.80 0.41
CA ALA A 217 28.19 -17.89 -0.52
C ALA A 217 28.75 -17.39 -1.87
N MET A 218 28.26 -16.26 -2.37
CA MET A 218 28.79 -15.60 -3.56
C MET A 218 30.24 -15.16 -3.38
N ILE A 219 30.56 -14.45 -2.30
CA ILE A 219 31.92 -13.94 -2.08
C ILE A 219 32.89 -15.11 -1.91
N ALA A 220 32.49 -16.17 -1.19
CA ALA A 220 33.31 -17.36 -1.02
C ALA A 220 33.66 -18.01 -2.37
N TYR A 221 32.66 -18.28 -3.23
CA TYR A 221 32.91 -18.81 -4.56
C TYR A 221 33.77 -17.88 -5.42
N GLY A 222 33.43 -16.59 -5.47
CA GLY A 222 34.12 -15.64 -6.32
C GLY A 222 35.60 -15.48 -5.95
N VAL A 223 35.93 -15.46 -4.65
CA VAL A 223 37.32 -15.38 -4.18
C VAL A 223 38.07 -16.67 -4.51
N THR A 224 37.48 -17.84 -4.24
CA THR A 224 38.14 -19.13 -4.51
C THR A 224 38.34 -19.38 -6.00
N SER A 225 37.32 -19.17 -6.83
CA SER A 225 37.42 -19.32 -8.29
C SER A 225 38.44 -18.35 -8.89
N ARG A 226 38.42 -17.08 -8.47
CA ARG A 226 39.40 -16.10 -8.96
C ARG A 226 40.83 -16.43 -8.51
N SER A 227 41.01 -16.95 -7.30
CA SER A 227 42.31 -17.41 -6.81
C SER A 227 42.86 -18.60 -7.62
N MET A 228 42.00 -19.48 -8.12
CA MET A 228 42.41 -20.63 -8.94
C MET A 228 42.77 -20.21 -10.37
N TYR A 229 42.00 -19.30 -10.98
CA TYR A 229 42.31 -18.76 -12.31
C TYR A 229 43.57 -17.90 -12.35
N ASN A 230 43.96 -17.27 -11.23
CA ASN A 230 45.14 -16.40 -11.15
C ASN A 230 46.48 -17.14 -10.98
N TYR A 231 46.49 -18.48 -11.12
CA TYR A 231 47.72 -19.26 -10.96
C TYR A 231 48.74 -19.01 -12.08
N ASN A 232 48.28 -18.67 -13.30
CA ASN A 232 49.13 -18.45 -14.49
C ASN A 232 48.83 -17.13 -15.22
N ALA A 233 48.32 -16.11 -14.52
CA ALA A 233 48.20 -14.79 -15.11
C ALA A 233 49.62 -14.26 -15.36
N ASP A 234 50.04 -14.33 -16.63
CA ASP A 234 51.32 -13.86 -17.14
C ASP A 234 51.72 -12.52 -16.50
N ASN A 235 53.02 -12.38 -16.22
CA ASN A 235 53.68 -11.19 -15.67
C ASN A 235 53.51 -9.89 -16.51
N ASN A 236 52.58 -9.87 -17.46
CA ASN A 236 52.31 -8.77 -18.40
C ASN A 236 50.84 -8.29 -18.40
N THR A 237 49.94 -8.86 -17.59
CA THR A 237 48.56 -8.36 -17.48
C THR A 237 48.31 -7.72 -16.13
N ASP A 238 48.11 -6.40 -16.15
CA ASP A 238 47.56 -5.54 -15.09
C ASP A 238 47.71 -6.15 -13.69
N ASP A 239 48.86 -5.88 -13.05
CA ASP A 239 49.07 -6.13 -11.63
C ASP A 239 47.77 -5.86 -10.90
N LEU A 240 47.23 -6.88 -10.24
CA LEU A 240 45.94 -6.84 -9.57
C LEU A 240 46.07 -5.92 -8.35
N GLU A 241 46.17 -4.62 -8.59
CA GLU A 241 46.21 -3.59 -7.57
C GLU A 241 44.92 -3.79 -6.76
N PHE A 242 45.09 -3.83 -5.44
CA PHE A 242 43.98 -4.01 -4.53
C PHE A 242 43.11 -2.75 -4.55
N ASP A 243 42.28 -2.65 -5.59
CA ASP A 243 41.23 -1.66 -5.75
C ASP A 243 39.88 -2.38 -5.56
N GLY A 244 38.99 -1.77 -4.78
CA GLY A 244 37.62 -2.25 -4.59
C GLY A 244 36.87 -2.39 -5.93
N ARG A 245 37.23 -1.62 -6.96
CA ARG A 245 36.69 -1.77 -8.31
C ARG A 245 37.09 -3.09 -8.96
N SER A 246 38.35 -3.50 -8.79
CA SER A 246 38.87 -4.77 -9.32
C SER A 246 38.17 -5.96 -8.64
N VAL A 247 38.01 -5.89 -7.31
CA VAL A 247 37.27 -6.91 -6.54
C VAL A 247 35.84 -7.02 -7.05
N PHE A 248 35.11 -5.91 -7.20
CA PHE A 248 33.74 -5.97 -7.68
C PHE A 248 33.62 -6.54 -9.10
N ARG A 249 34.48 -6.09 -10.02
CA ARG A 249 34.47 -6.49 -11.44
C ARG A 249 34.80 -7.96 -11.64
N HIS A 250 35.77 -8.49 -10.89
CA HIS A 250 36.31 -9.83 -11.13
C HIS A 250 35.74 -10.91 -10.20
N ILE A 251 35.21 -10.54 -9.02
CA ILE A 251 34.72 -11.51 -8.02
C ILE A 251 33.20 -11.44 -7.90
N VAL A 252 32.65 -10.26 -7.59
CA VAL A 252 31.22 -10.12 -7.26
C VAL A 252 30.34 -10.17 -8.51
N TYR A 253 30.71 -9.42 -9.55
CA TYR A 253 29.91 -9.29 -10.76
C TYR A 253 29.70 -10.63 -11.48
N PRO A 254 30.74 -11.44 -11.81
CA PRO A 254 30.54 -12.71 -12.50
C PRO A 254 29.71 -13.71 -11.67
N THR A 255 30.00 -13.80 -10.37
CA THR A 255 29.28 -14.70 -9.45
C THR A 255 27.81 -14.32 -9.27
N TYR A 256 27.47 -13.04 -9.38
CA TYR A 256 26.07 -12.60 -9.32
C TYR A 256 25.25 -13.14 -10.50
N TYR A 257 25.75 -13.00 -11.73
CA TYR A 257 25.06 -13.49 -12.93
C TYR A 257 24.97 -15.01 -12.98
N LEU A 258 25.92 -15.70 -12.33
CA LEU A 258 25.91 -17.14 -12.19
C LEU A 258 24.66 -17.66 -11.47
N MET A 259 24.16 -16.94 -10.45
CA MET A 259 22.92 -17.30 -9.76
C MET A 259 21.69 -17.28 -10.67
N TYR A 260 21.71 -16.45 -11.71
CA TYR A 260 20.64 -16.36 -12.70
C TYR A 260 20.85 -17.28 -13.91
N GLY A 261 21.87 -18.14 -13.87
CA GLY A 261 22.12 -19.16 -14.91
C GLY A 261 22.98 -18.69 -16.09
N SER A 262 23.53 -17.48 -16.05
CA SER A 262 24.50 -17.01 -17.04
C SER A 262 25.85 -17.68 -16.81
N THR A 263 26.10 -18.78 -17.53
CA THR A 263 27.30 -19.63 -17.35
C THR A 263 28.29 -19.54 -18.51
N ASP A 264 28.08 -18.66 -19.48
CA ASP A 264 28.80 -18.62 -20.76
C ASP A 264 30.33 -18.66 -20.62
N ASN A 265 30.89 -17.91 -19.67
CA ASN A 265 32.34 -17.87 -19.44
C ASN A 265 32.91 -19.21 -18.91
N GLU A 266 32.16 -19.89 -18.03
CA GLU A 266 32.57 -21.15 -17.39
C GLU A 266 32.27 -22.36 -18.30
N LEU A 267 31.17 -22.31 -19.05
CA LEU A 267 30.81 -23.35 -20.01
C LEU A 267 31.79 -23.40 -21.17
N THR A 268 32.26 -22.24 -21.64
CA THR A 268 33.32 -22.18 -22.67
C THR A 268 34.64 -22.76 -22.15
N ALA A 269 34.94 -22.63 -20.85
CA ALA A 269 36.11 -23.29 -20.27
C ALA A 269 35.94 -24.82 -20.25
N LEU A 270 34.72 -25.30 -20.01
CA LEU A 270 34.38 -26.72 -20.06
C LEU A 270 34.45 -27.29 -21.47
N ASP A 271 33.89 -26.59 -22.46
CA ASP A 271 33.98 -27.00 -23.87
C ASP A 271 35.43 -27.04 -24.35
N ARG A 272 36.28 -26.09 -23.93
CA ARG A 272 37.72 -26.16 -24.21
C ARG A 272 38.37 -27.40 -23.59
N ILE A 273 38.07 -27.72 -22.34
CA ILE A 273 38.61 -28.94 -21.71
C ILE A 273 38.13 -30.20 -22.43
N VAL A 274 36.84 -30.27 -22.78
CA VAL A 274 36.26 -31.43 -23.46
C VAL A 274 36.87 -31.60 -24.85
N LEU A 275 36.94 -30.53 -25.64
CA LEU A 275 37.46 -30.58 -27.01
C LEU A 275 38.98 -30.81 -27.07
N PHE A 276 39.77 -30.25 -26.15
CA PHE A 276 41.24 -30.43 -26.18
C PHE A 276 41.68 -31.81 -25.69
N TYR A 277 40.92 -32.47 -24.80
CA TYR A 277 41.43 -33.64 -24.07
C TYR A 277 40.60 -34.92 -24.25
N PHE A 278 39.39 -34.86 -24.80
CA PHE A 278 38.58 -36.07 -25.11
C PHE A 278 38.67 -36.50 -26.58
N ASP A 279 39.52 -35.87 -27.39
CA ASP A 279 39.80 -36.33 -28.76
C ASP A 279 40.81 -37.50 -28.74
N ASP A 280 40.27 -38.71 -28.85
CA ASP A 280 40.87 -40.00 -29.25
C ASP A 280 42.08 -40.63 -28.52
N LYS A 281 42.74 -40.02 -27.53
CA LYS A 281 43.77 -40.74 -26.74
C LYS A 281 43.91 -40.30 -25.28
N PHE A 282 43.07 -40.79 -24.36
CA PHE A 282 43.52 -41.02 -22.98
C PHE A 282 42.55 -41.83 -22.11
N TYR A 283 42.89 -43.09 -21.87
CA TYR A 283 42.42 -43.85 -20.71
C TYR A 283 43.65 -44.52 -20.12
N ILE A 284 44.36 -43.87 -19.19
CA ILE A 284 44.98 -44.57 -18.05
C ILE A 284 45.58 -43.65 -16.95
N ASP A 285 45.93 -42.37 -17.16
CA ASP A 285 46.52 -41.61 -16.02
C ASP A 285 46.14 -40.13 -15.92
N LEU A 286 44.84 -39.86 -15.75
CA LEU A 286 44.29 -38.52 -15.48
C LEU A 286 45.04 -37.84 -14.31
N PHE A 287 45.47 -38.62 -13.31
CA PHE A 287 46.20 -38.14 -12.14
C PHE A 287 47.58 -37.56 -12.49
N PHE A 288 48.38 -38.23 -13.33
CA PHE A 288 49.68 -37.69 -13.74
C PHE A 288 49.53 -36.47 -14.68
N CYS A 289 48.54 -36.48 -15.57
CA CYS A 289 48.25 -35.34 -16.45
C CYS A 289 47.83 -34.07 -15.68
N LEU A 290 47.06 -34.23 -14.59
CA LEU A 290 46.68 -33.15 -13.66
C LEU A 290 47.89 -32.57 -12.90
N ILE A 291 48.89 -33.39 -12.60
CA ILE A 291 50.12 -32.94 -11.91
C ILE A 291 51.04 -32.22 -12.90
N GLU A 292 51.10 -32.69 -14.14
CA GLU A 292 51.99 -32.14 -15.18
C GLU A 292 51.45 -30.85 -15.81
N ASN A 293 50.13 -30.65 -15.80
CA ASN A 293 49.45 -29.47 -16.34
C ASN A 293 48.67 -28.72 -15.25
N PRO A 294 49.27 -27.73 -14.56
CA PRO A 294 48.61 -27.01 -13.48
C PRO A 294 47.38 -26.20 -13.95
N ASP A 295 47.36 -25.73 -15.21
CA ASP A 295 46.19 -25.08 -15.82
C ASP A 295 44.97 -26.00 -15.93
N LEU A 296 45.22 -27.28 -16.22
CA LEU A 296 44.16 -28.28 -16.30
C LEU A 296 43.60 -28.58 -14.92
N SER A 297 44.48 -28.70 -13.92
CA SER A 297 44.11 -28.94 -12.53
C SER A 297 43.26 -27.81 -11.95
N THR A 298 43.66 -26.55 -12.15
CA THR A 298 42.90 -25.39 -11.69
C THR A 298 41.56 -25.25 -12.41
N SER A 299 41.50 -25.54 -13.72
CA SER A 299 40.28 -25.44 -14.50
C SER A 299 39.26 -26.53 -14.14
N ILE A 300 39.69 -27.79 -13.97
CA ILE A 300 38.83 -28.88 -13.49
C ILE A 300 38.37 -28.60 -12.05
N ALA A 301 39.26 -28.15 -11.17
CA ALA A 301 38.90 -27.82 -9.80
C ALA A 301 37.87 -26.67 -9.73
N THR A 302 38.00 -25.68 -10.61
CA THR A 302 37.03 -24.57 -10.70
C THR A 302 35.68 -25.04 -11.23
N GLN A 303 35.63 -25.99 -12.17
CA GLN A 303 34.37 -26.59 -12.64
C GLN A 303 33.68 -27.42 -11.56
N VAL A 304 34.45 -28.19 -10.78
CA VAL A 304 33.91 -28.92 -9.63
C VAL A 304 33.35 -27.94 -8.60
N LEU A 305 34.09 -26.88 -8.29
CA LEU A 305 33.65 -25.82 -7.39
C LEU A 305 32.37 -25.14 -7.89
N LEU A 306 32.27 -24.88 -9.20
CA LEU A 306 31.09 -24.35 -9.85
C LEU A 306 29.88 -25.28 -9.68
N ALA A 307 30.05 -26.58 -9.90
CA ALA A 307 28.97 -27.56 -9.71
C ALA A 307 28.44 -27.53 -8.27
N PHE A 308 29.33 -27.48 -7.27
CA PHE A 308 28.94 -27.33 -5.87
C PHE A 308 28.26 -25.99 -5.59
N HIS A 309 28.75 -24.89 -6.15
CA HIS A 309 28.13 -23.58 -6.01
C HIS A 309 26.71 -23.55 -6.59
N MET A 310 26.51 -24.10 -7.78
CA MET A 310 25.19 -24.19 -8.43
C MET A 310 24.22 -25.05 -7.61
N LEU A 311 24.69 -26.18 -7.06
CA LEU A 311 23.88 -27.01 -6.18
C LEU A 311 23.50 -26.25 -4.91
N PHE A 312 24.48 -25.64 -4.24
CA PHE A 312 24.24 -24.99 -2.96
C PHE A 312 23.41 -23.70 -3.10
N VAL A 313 23.74 -22.82 -4.04
CA VAL A 313 23.04 -21.54 -4.20
C VAL A 313 21.75 -21.72 -4.98
N ASN A 314 21.80 -22.29 -6.19
CA ASN A 314 20.63 -22.31 -7.07
C ASN A 314 19.63 -23.41 -6.70
N ILE A 315 20.11 -24.60 -6.36
CA ILE A 315 19.21 -25.71 -6.02
C ILE A 315 18.77 -25.65 -4.55
N LEU A 316 19.66 -25.31 -3.61
CA LEU A 316 19.31 -25.30 -2.19
C LEU A 316 18.85 -23.91 -1.72
N LEU A 317 19.69 -22.88 -1.78
CA LEU A 317 19.36 -21.58 -1.17
C LEU A 317 18.20 -20.87 -1.86
N ILE A 318 18.18 -20.78 -3.20
CA ILE A 318 17.08 -20.10 -3.90
C ILE A 318 15.74 -20.83 -3.67
N ASN A 319 15.72 -22.16 -3.67
CA ASN A 319 14.49 -22.91 -3.39
C ASN A 319 14.04 -22.78 -1.93
N LEU A 320 14.97 -22.72 -0.99
CA LEU A 320 14.66 -22.42 0.40
C LEU A 320 14.11 -20.98 0.55
N LEU A 321 14.63 -20.00 -0.19
CA LEU A 321 14.11 -18.64 -0.22
C LEU A 321 12.67 -18.60 -0.71
N ILE A 322 12.36 -19.34 -1.78
CA ILE A 322 11.00 -19.47 -2.32
C ILE A 322 10.08 -20.09 -1.25
N ALA A 323 10.54 -21.13 -0.56
CA ALA A 323 9.77 -21.78 0.51
C ALA A 323 9.49 -20.82 1.69
N MET A 324 10.51 -20.07 2.13
CA MET A 324 10.37 -19.05 3.17
C MET A 324 9.40 -17.95 2.76
N PHE A 325 9.49 -17.47 1.51
CA PHE A 325 8.52 -16.50 0.99
C PHE A 325 7.09 -17.04 0.97
N SER A 326 6.90 -18.30 0.59
CA SER A 326 5.58 -18.91 0.63
C SER A 326 5.04 -19.01 2.07
N TYR A 327 5.88 -19.40 3.03
CA TYR A 327 5.51 -19.48 4.44
C TYR A 327 5.17 -18.09 5.03
N THR A 328 6.04 -17.10 4.82
CA THR A 328 5.79 -15.72 5.25
C THR A 328 4.55 -15.16 4.55
N PHE A 329 4.32 -15.47 3.26
CA PHE A 329 3.13 -15.02 2.52
C PHE A 329 1.85 -15.47 3.22
N GLN A 330 1.74 -16.76 3.55
CA GLN A 330 0.57 -17.29 4.21
C GLN A 330 0.37 -16.68 5.60
N THR A 331 1.44 -16.62 6.40
CA THR A 331 1.39 -16.08 7.77
C THR A 331 1.04 -14.60 7.81
N VAL A 332 1.60 -13.81 6.88
CA VAL A 332 1.44 -12.36 6.84
C VAL A 332 0.11 -11.95 6.20
N GLN A 333 -0.45 -12.75 5.29
CA GLN A 333 -1.71 -12.43 4.58
C GLN A 333 -2.85 -12.10 5.54
N ASP A 334 -3.07 -12.92 6.58
CA ASP A 334 -4.19 -12.78 7.50
C ASP A 334 -4.13 -11.48 8.33
N GLN A 335 -2.92 -11.06 8.70
CA GLN A 335 -2.72 -9.82 9.45
C GLN A 335 -2.66 -8.58 8.55
N THR A 336 -2.30 -8.76 7.27
CA THR A 336 -2.02 -7.66 6.36
C THR A 336 -3.29 -6.93 5.94
N ASP A 337 -4.42 -7.62 5.85
CA ASP A 337 -5.71 -6.98 5.61
C ASP A 337 -6.08 -5.98 6.72
N LEU A 338 -5.79 -6.30 7.98
CA LEU A 338 -6.04 -5.41 9.10
C LEU A 338 -5.10 -4.19 9.08
N VAL A 339 -3.79 -4.43 8.84
CA VAL A 339 -2.79 -3.35 8.70
C VAL A 339 -3.15 -2.43 7.52
N TRP A 340 -3.54 -2.98 6.38
CA TRP A 340 -3.95 -2.21 5.22
C TRP A 340 -5.20 -1.37 5.51
N ARG A 341 -6.21 -1.90 6.20
CA ARG A 341 -7.39 -1.12 6.61
C ARG A 341 -7.01 0.06 7.51
N TYR A 342 -6.06 -0.13 8.42
CA TYR A 342 -5.53 0.94 9.27
C TYR A 342 -4.76 1.99 8.46
N GLU A 343 -3.86 1.58 7.56
CA GLU A 343 -3.13 2.50 6.68
C GLU A 343 -4.06 3.27 5.74
N ARG A 344 -5.13 2.61 5.25
CA ARG A 344 -6.15 3.24 4.40
C ARG A 344 -6.84 4.40 5.10
N TYR A 345 -7.11 4.30 6.40
CA TYR A 345 -7.66 5.42 7.17
C TYR A 345 -6.71 6.62 7.15
N SER A 346 -5.40 6.38 7.37
CA SER A 346 -4.40 7.45 7.30
C SER A 346 -4.35 8.11 5.93
N LEU A 347 -4.43 7.34 4.84
CA LEU A 347 -4.47 7.86 3.48
C LEU A 347 -5.72 8.70 3.21
N ILE A 348 -6.90 8.22 3.61
CA ILE A 348 -8.16 8.98 3.45
C ILE A 348 -8.08 10.31 4.19
N ARG A 349 -7.54 10.30 5.41
CA ARG A 349 -7.34 11.50 6.21
C ARG A 349 -6.39 12.49 5.53
N GLU A 350 -5.29 12.00 4.96
CA GLU A 350 -4.33 12.82 4.22
C GLU A 350 -4.99 13.51 3.00
N TYR A 351 -5.69 12.76 2.15
CA TYR A 351 -6.35 13.32 0.96
C TYR A 351 -7.52 14.25 1.28
N PHE A 352 -8.13 14.10 2.47
CA PHE A 352 -9.13 15.03 2.95
C PHE A 352 -8.54 16.43 3.18
N ASP A 353 -7.36 16.51 3.81
CA ASP A 353 -6.68 17.78 4.15
C ASP A 353 -5.92 18.43 2.98
N ARG A 354 -5.65 17.66 1.91
CA ARG A 354 -5.01 18.16 0.69
C ARG A 354 -5.91 19.16 -0.05
N PRO A 355 -5.33 20.20 -0.67
CA PRO A 355 -6.07 21.08 -1.58
C PRO A 355 -6.52 20.30 -2.83
N PRO A 356 -7.57 20.76 -3.54
CA PRO A 356 -8.18 20.01 -4.62
C PRO A 356 -7.41 20.01 -5.95
N LEU A 357 -6.40 20.89 -6.10
CA LEU A 357 -5.65 21.06 -7.34
C LEU A 357 -4.38 20.19 -7.33
N PHE A 358 -4.06 19.62 -8.50
CA PHE A 358 -2.88 18.76 -8.68
C PHE A 358 -1.58 19.59 -8.84
N PRO A 359 -0.39 18.98 -8.66
CA PRO A 359 0.89 19.67 -8.43
C PRO A 359 1.37 20.82 -9.36
N PRO A 360 1.06 20.94 -10.66
CA PRO A 360 1.37 22.16 -11.42
C PRO A 360 0.43 23.33 -11.11
N PHE A 361 -0.81 23.09 -10.67
CA PHE A 361 -1.79 24.16 -10.37
C PHE A 361 -1.98 24.42 -8.87
N ILE A 362 -1.44 23.53 -8.02
CA ILE A 362 -1.50 23.69 -6.56
C ILE A 362 -0.69 24.92 -6.08
N ILE A 363 0.25 25.42 -6.87
CA ILE A 363 0.99 26.67 -6.60
C ILE A 363 0.01 27.81 -6.32
N ILE A 364 -1.04 27.95 -7.13
CA ILE A 364 -2.04 29.00 -6.99
C ILE A 364 -2.76 28.87 -5.63
N THR A 365 -3.12 27.63 -5.23
CA THR A 365 -3.72 27.40 -3.91
C THR A 365 -2.77 27.68 -2.76
N HIS A 366 -1.49 27.31 -2.88
CA HIS A 366 -0.49 27.60 -1.86
C HIS A 366 -0.24 29.10 -1.73
N SER A 367 -0.15 29.83 -2.85
CA SER A 367 -0.02 31.29 -2.85
C SER A 367 -1.22 31.95 -2.16
N ILE A 368 -2.45 31.50 -2.45
CA ILE A 368 -3.67 32.02 -1.80
C ILE A 368 -3.68 31.70 -0.29
N GLU A 369 -3.28 30.50 0.10
CA GLU A 369 -3.19 30.10 1.51
C GLU A 369 -2.10 30.87 2.26
N LEU A 370 -0.95 31.09 1.63
CA LEU A 370 0.16 31.88 2.18
C LEU A 370 -0.26 33.35 2.36
N ILE A 371 -0.92 33.94 1.36
CA ILE A 371 -1.46 35.31 1.45
C ILE A 371 -2.51 35.41 2.56
N LYS A 372 -3.40 34.41 2.69
CA LYS A 372 -4.37 34.36 3.81
C LYS A 372 -3.68 34.22 5.16
N PHE A 373 -2.62 33.41 5.25
CA PHE A 373 -1.84 33.24 6.46
C PHE A 373 -1.13 34.54 6.86
N LEU A 374 -0.45 35.19 5.92
CA LEU A 374 0.22 36.47 6.12
C LEU A 374 -0.79 37.56 6.53
N LYS A 375 -1.93 37.68 5.82
CA LYS A 375 -3.01 38.62 6.19
C LYS A 375 -3.58 38.35 7.59
N ARG A 376 -3.69 37.10 8.01
CA ARG A 376 -4.15 36.72 9.36
C ARG A 376 -3.08 36.89 10.44
N ARG A 377 -1.80 36.94 10.08
CA ARG A 377 -0.71 37.24 11.01
C ARG A 377 -0.54 38.74 11.18
N CYS A 378 -0.82 39.52 10.13
CA CYS A 378 -0.87 40.99 10.16
C CYS A 378 -2.16 41.52 10.81
N SER A 379 -3.30 40.86 10.61
CA SER A 379 -4.56 41.20 11.29
C SER A 379 -4.65 40.43 12.60
N LYS A 380 -4.60 41.10 13.76
CA LYS A 380 -4.78 40.51 15.12
C LYS A 380 -6.20 39.94 15.33
N ARG A 381 -6.69 39.04 14.47
CA ARG A 381 -8.03 38.46 14.55
C ARG A 381 -7.94 37.04 15.09
N ASN A 382 -8.69 36.81 16.18
CA ASN A 382 -8.70 35.60 17.00
C ASN A 382 -8.60 34.28 16.22
N ASN A 383 -7.66 33.45 16.66
CA ASN A 383 -7.21 32.18 16.06
C ASN A 383 -8.22 31.02 16.19
N SER A 384 -9.48 31.30 16.53
CA SER A 384 -10.48 30.31 16.95
C SER A 384 -11.30 29.69 15.82
N ASN A 385 -11.31 30.28 14.62
CA ASN A 385 -12.20 29.85 13.54
C ASN A 385 -11.62 28.79 12.60
N MET A 386 -10.29 28.59 12.53
CA MET A 386 -9.70 27.61 11.60
C MET A 386 -9.66 26.18 12.16
N LYS A 387 -9.45 26.03 13.48
CA LYS A 387 -9.57 24.70 14.15
C LYS A 387 -10.98 24.12 14.01
N LYS A 388 -12.01 24.97 13.87
CA LYS A 388 -13.41 24.56 13.71
C LYS A 388 -13.75 24.00 12.32
N SER A 389 -12.98 24.30 11.27
CA SER A 389 -13.34 23.87 9.91
C SER A 389 -12.84 22.46 9.56
N HIS A 390 -11.65 22.08 10.04
CA HIS A 390 -11.12 20.72 9.87
C HIS A 390 -11.75 19.72 10.86
N ALA A 391 -12.13 20.18 12.05
CA ALA A 391 -12.80 19.35 13.04
C ALA A 391 -14.23 18.94 12.64
N LYS A 392 -14.92 19.72 11.79
CA LYS A 392 -16.38 19.58 11.56
C LYS A 392 -16.84 18.30 10.85
N ILE A 393 -15.96 17.58 10.14
CA ILE A 393 -16.34 16.35 9.41
C ILE A 393 -15.88 15.07 10.14
N PHE A 394 -14.66 15.03 10.69
CA PHE A 394 -14.22 13.90 11.53
C PHE A 394 -14.78 13.93 12.96
N LYS A 395 -15.21 15.11 13.42
CA LYS A 395 -15.96 15.34 14.65
C LYS A 395 -17.17 16.20 14.31
N MET A 396 -18.27 15.55 13.92
CA MET A 396 -19.58 16.16 14.15
C MET A 396 -19.80 16.17 15.66
N ILE A 397 -19.35 17.24 16.32
CA ILE A 397 -19.79 17.51 17.69
C ILE A 397 -21.29 17.77 17.57
N GLY A 398 -22.08 16.94 18.26
CA GLY A 398 -23.54 17.00 18.28
C GLY A 398 -24.01 18.43 18.34
N ALA A 399 -24.54 18.92 17.21
CA ALA A 399 -25.17 20.24 17.19
C ALA A 399 -26.48 20.20 18.02
N ASN A 400 -27.01 19.01 18.29
CA ASN A 400 -28.22 18.78 19.06
C ASN A 400 -27.95 17.82 20.24
N ARG A 401 -28.23 18.30 21.47
CA ARG A 401 -28.10 17.50 22.70
C ARG A 401 -29.04 16.30 22.73
N GLU A 402 -30.17 16.37 22.03
CA GLU A 402 -31.14 15.26 21.94
C GLU A 402 -30.55 14.08 21.17
N ILE A 403 -29.92 14.35 20.02
CA ILE A 403 -29.26 13.32 19.20
C ILE A 403 -28.13 12.66 20.01
N ASP A 404 -27.32 13.43 20.73
CA ASP A 404 -26.26 12.86 21.58
C ASP A 404 -26.81 11.96 22.70
N LYS A 405 -28.00 12.29 23.24
CA LYS A 405 -28.68 11.47 24.25
C LYS A 405 -29.19 10.16 23.64
N GLU A 406 -29.83 10.21 22.47
CA GLU A 406 -30.27 9.01 21.74
C GLU A 406 -29.11 8.08 21.40
N TRP A 407 -27.97 8.61 20.93
CA TRP A 407 -26.76 7.81 20.65
C TRP A 407 -26.20 7.14 21.91
N SER A 408 -26.21 7.84 23.05
CA SER A 408 -25.74 7.29 24.33
C SER A 408 -26.66 6.19 24.88
N GLU A 409 -27.97 6.36 24.73
CA GLU A 409 -28.97 5.35 25.10
C GLU A 409 -28.83 4.09 24.22
N PHE A 410 -28.65 4.28 22.91
CA PHE A 410 -28.36 3.19 21.98
C PHE A 410 -27.06 2.46 22.33
N GLU A 411 -25.98 3.18 22.61
CA GLU A 411 -24.69 2.59 23.01
C GLU A 411 -24.83 1.77 24.29
N SER A 412 -25.56 2.28 25.27
CA SER A 412 -25.85 1.59 26.53
C SER A 412 -26.68 0.32 26.30
N TYR A 413 -27.71 0.39 25.47
CA TYR A 413 -28.53 -0.77 25.11
C TYR A 413 -27.70 -1.85 24.38
N ALA A 414 -26.92 -1.46 23.38
CA ALA A 414 -26.07 -2.37 22.62
C ALA A 414 -25.00 -3.03 23.50
N THR A 415 -24.38 -2.27 24.41
CA THR A 415 -23.38 -2.77 25.37
C THR A 415 -24.01 -3.80 26.31
N ASN A 416 -25.21 -3.52 26.83
CA ASN A 416 -25.93 -4.44 27.70
C ASN A 416 -26.35 -5.72 26.97
N LEU A 417 -26.80 -5.62 25.73
CA LEU A 417 -27.12 -6.78 24.89
C LEU A 417 -25.87 -7.64 24.64
N TYR A 418 -24.76 -7.01 24.26
CA TYR A 418 -23.49 -7.69 24.05
C TYR A 418 -23.00 -8.38 25.32
N ALA A 419 -23.00 -7.69 26.47
CA ALA A 419 -22.62 -8.27 27.76
C ALA A 419 -23.45 -9.51 28.09
N ARG A 420 -24.78 -9.46 27.87
CA ARG A 420 -25.66 -10.62 28.04
C ARG A 420 -25.29 -11.77 27.11
N THR A 421 -24.99 -11.50 25.84
CA THR A 421 -24.58 -12.55 24.88
C THR A 421 -23.27 -13.22 25.26
N ILE A 422 -22.33 -12.48 25.85
CA ILE A 422 -21.07 -13.05 26.35
C ILE A 422 -21.31 -13.92 27.58
N VAL A 423 -22.15 -13.46 28.52
CA VAL A 423 -22.51 -14.23 29.72
C VAL A 423 -23.30 -15.49 29.36
N SER A 424 -24.22 -15.42 28.38
CA SER A 424 -24.98 -16.58 27.92
C SER A 424 -24.19 -17.49 26.98
N GLY A 425 -23.19 -16.94 26.28
CA GLY A 425 -22.34 -17.64 25.31
C GLY A 425 -21.07 -18.24 25.90
N GLN A 426 -20.76 -17.99 27.18
CA GLN A 426 -19.78 -18.79 27.90
C GLN A 426 -20.34 -20.22 28.05
N PRO A 427 -19.75 -21.24 27.42
CA PRO A 427 -20.04 -22.61 27.81
C PRO A 427 -19.68 -22.73 29.29
N SER A 428 -20.42 -23.55 30.03
CA SER A 428 -20.23 -23.89 31.44
C SER A 428 -18.78 -24.33 31.72
N SER A 429 -17.86 -23.37 31.76
CA SER A 429 -16.46 -23.61 32.05
C SER A 429 -16.41 -23.99 33.51
N ALA A 430 -15.65 -25.05 33.82
CA ALA A 430 -15.60 -25.76 35.09
C ALA A 430 -15.47 -24.88 36.36
N ALA A 431 -15.17 -23.59 36.22
CA ALA A 431 -15.17 -22.60 37.30
C ALA A 431 -16.57 -22.30 37.91
N THR A 432 -17.67 -22.49 37.18
CA THR A 432 -19.03 -22.25 37.74
C THR A 432 -19.57 -23.43 38.56
N LEU A 433 -18.88 -24.57 38.60
CA LEU A 433 -19.20 -25.70 39.48
C LEU A 433 -18.71 -25.52 40.92
N ILE A 434 -17.82 -24.55 41.17
CA ILE A 434 -17.21 -24.31 42.49
C ILE A 434 -18.23 -23.79 43.51
N PRO A 435 -19.16 -22.84 43.18
CA PRO A 435 -20.15 -22.38 44.13
C PRO A 435 -21.28 -23.38 44.40
N SER A 436 -21.53 -24.34 43.49
CA SER A 436 -22.56 -25.39 43.67
C SER A 436 -22.08 -26.55 44.51
N ILE A 437 -20.78 -26.90 44.46
CA ILE A 437 -20.17 -27.89 45.37
C ILE A 437 -20.03 -27.31 46.78
N ALA A 438 -19.68 -26.03 46.92
CA ALA A 438 -19.56 -25.36 48.23
C ALA A 438 -20.91 -25.18 48.97
N ARG A 439 -22.05 -25.30 48.29
CA ARG A 439 -23.38 -25.12 48.87
C ARG A 439 -24.02 -26.42 49.37
N GLN A 440 -23.32 -27.56 49.25
CA GLN A 440 -23.87 -28.89 49.53
C GLN A 440 -23.45 -29.49 50.88
N GLU A 441 -22.57 -28.82 51.65
CA GLU A 441 -22.24 -29.20 53.02
C GLU A 441 -22.99 -28.31 54.03
N VAL A 442 -24.17 -28.74 54.47
CA VAL A 442 -24.88 -28.17 55.62
C VAL A 442 -24.96 -29.25 56.72
N PRO A 443 -24.53 -28.98 57.97
CA PRO A 443 -24.56 -29.97 59.05
C PRO A 443 -26.00 -30.27 59.52
N PRO A 444 -26.27 -31.48 60.04
CA PRO A 444 -27.62 -32.04 60.22
C PRO A 444 -28.44 -31.44 61.38
N THR A 445 -27.97 -30.37 62.03
CA THR A 445 -28.61 -29.77 63.21
C THR A 445 -29.67 -28.71 62.89
N THR A 446 -29.92 -28.40 61.63
CA THR A 446 -30.87 -27.34 61.22
C THR A 446 -32.28 -27.84 60.88
N LEU A 447 -32.52 -29.17 60.82
CA LEU A 447 -33.85 -29.69 60.49
C LEU A 447 -34.84 -29.66 61.68
N ASP A 448 -34.36 -29.71 62.92
CA ASP A 448 -35.25 -29.81 64.09
C ASP A 448 -35.73 -28.45 64.62
N THR A 449 -35.07 -27.35 64.22
CA THR A 449 -35.44 -25.99 64.66
C THR A 449 -36.51 -25.32 63.79
N ILE A 450 -36.84 -25.89 62.63
CA ILE A 450 -37.78 -25.26 61.67
C ILE A 450 -39.26 -25.60 61.98
N ASN A 451 -39.54 -26.64 62.76
CA ASN A 451 -40.92 -27.08 63.03
C ASN A 451 -41.61 -26.37 64.21
N ALA A 452 -40.98 -25.42 64.90
CA ALA A 452 -41.52 -24.82 66.13
C ALA A 452 -41.93 -23.33 66.03
N SER A 453 -41.89 -22.70 64.85
CA SER A 453 -42.24 -21.27 64.75
C SER A 453 -42.93 -20.90 63.43
N GLN A 454 -44.19 -21.32 63.28
CA GLN A 454 -45.11 -20.68 62.33
C GLN A 454 -45.67 -19.38 62.92
N SER A 455 -45.26 -18.24 62.36
CA SER A 455 -46.09 -17.04 62.25
C SER A 455 -45.86 -16.40 60.88
N PRO A 456 -46.90 -15.99 60.13
CA PRO A 456 -46.73 -15.49 58.77
C PRO A 456 -46.37 -14.00 58.80
N SER A 457 -45.15 -13.65 58.40
CA SER A 457 -44.81 -12.29 57.99
C SER A 457 -45.27 -12.06 56.55
N ASN A 458 -46.12 -11.04 56.37
CA ASN A 458 -46.59 -10.54 55.08
C ASN A 458 -45.43 -10.21 54.14
N ILE A 459 -45.17 -11.06 53.16
CA ILE A 459 -44.49 -10.69 51.91
C ILE A 459 -45.60 -10.44 50.91
N ASP A 460 -45.69 -9.21 50.40
CA ASP A 460 -46.73 -8.80 49.45
C ASP A 460 -46.52 -9.49 48.08
N LEU A 461 -46.99 -10.72 47.99
CA LEU A 461 -47.01 -11.56 46.79
C LEU A 461 -47.76 -10.90 45.62
N LYS A 462 -48.61 -9.90 45.88
CA LYS A 462 -49.37 -9.20 44.86
C LYS A 462 -48.49 -8.22 44.08
N ALA A 463 -47.64 -7.46 44.78
CA ALA A 463 -46.67 -6.56 44.16
C ALA A 463 -45.66 -7.31 43.27
N ILE A 464 -45.19 -8.48 43.72
CA ILE A 464 -44.27 -9.32 42.95
C ILE A 464 -44.95 -9.91 41.71
N ASN A 465 -46.21 -10.35 41.83
CA ASN A 465 -46.97 -10.85 40.68
C ASN A 465 -47.29 -9.75 39.66
N ASP A 466 -47.55 -8.52 40.11
CA ASP A 466 -47.80 -7.38 39.24
C ASP A 466 -46.52 -6.95 38.48
N GLU A 467 -45.35 -6.95 39.14
CA GLU A 467 -44.06 -6.75 38.47
C GLU A 467 -43.74 -7.87 37.47
N MET A 468 -44.02 -9.13 37.82
CA MET A 468 -43.79 -10.27 36.94
C MET A 468 -44.71 -10.25 35.70
N ALA A 469 -45.93 -9.73 35.84
CA ALA A 469 -46.87 -9.53 34.73
C ALA A 469 -46.43 -8.38 33.80
N SER A 470 -45.88 -7.30 34.37
CA SER A 470 -45.25 -6.20 33.63
C SER A 470 -44.06 -6.69 32.80
N ILE A 471 -43.16 -7.47 33.39
CA ILE A 471 -41.99 -8.02 32.70
C ILE A 471 -42.39 -8.96 31.57
N LYS A 472 -43.42 -9.80 31.76
CA LYS A 472 -43.94 -10.69 30.71
C LYS A 472 -44.47 -9.91 29.49
N ARG A 473 -45.10 -8.74 29.69
CA ARG A 473 -45.54 -7.89 28.57
C ARG A 473 -44.36 -7.34 27.78
N VAL A 474 -43.36 -6.78 28.47
CA VAL A 474 -42.17 -6.21 27.82
C VAL A 474 -41.40 -7.27 27.02
N ILE A 475 -41.30 -8.49 27.54
CA ILE A 475 -40.68 -9.62 26.81
C ILE A 475 -41.49 -9.99 25.56
N GLY A 476 -42.83 -9.95 25.65
CA GLY A 476 -43.72 -10.14 24.50
C GLY A 476 -43.47 -9.10 23.40
N ASP A 477 -43.44 -7.82 23.76
CA ASP A 477 -43.23 -6.71 22.83
C ASP A 477 -41.86 -6.81 22.14
N LEU A 478 -40.80 -7.11 22.90
CA LEU A 478 -39.44 -7.32 22.37
C LEU A 478 -39.37 -8.50 21.40
N ARG A 479 -40.13 -9.56 21.63
CA ARG A 479 -40.20 -10.71 20.73
C ARG A 479 -40.83 -10.33 19.39
N THR A 480 -41.90 -9.55 19.41
CA THR A 480 -42.52 -8.99 18.19
C THR A 480 -41.58 -8.09 17.43
N TYR A 481 -40.84 -7.19 18.10
CA TYR A 481 -39.85 -6.34 17.43
C TYR A 481 -38.71 -7.16 16.82
N ALA A 482 -38.23 -8.20 17.49
CA ALA A 482 -37.21 -9.09 16.95
C ALA A 482 -37.71 -9.85 15.70
N GLU A 483 -38.98 -10.28 15.68
CA GLU A 483 -39.61 -10.93 14.53
C GLU A 483 -39.82 -9.97 13.34
N GLU A 484 -40.12 -8.70 13.60
CA GLU A 484 -40.17 -7.66 12.56
C GLU A 484 -38.78 -7.34 11.99
N MET A 485 -37.77 -7.24 12.86
CA MET A 485 -36.39 -6.98 12.47
C MET A 485 -35.82 -8.14 11.64
N ASN A 486 -36.13 -9.39 12.01
CA ASN A 486 -35.80 -10.57 11.21
C ASN A 486 -36.49 -10.57 9.84
N ARG A 487 -37.77 -10.18 9.76
CA ARG A 487 -38.47 -10.02 8.48
C ARG A 487 -37.85 -8.94 7.60
N CYS A 488 -37.48 -7.81 8.18
CA CYS A 488 -36.83 -6.72 7.47
C CYS A 488 -35.44 -7.13 6.95
N MET A 489 -34.67 -7.86 7.76
CA MET A 489 -33.38 -8.41 7.37
C MET A 489 -33.49 -9.48 6.27
N GLN A 490 -34.47 -10.40 6.37
CA GLN A 490 -34.77 -11.35 5.30
C GLN A 490 -35.17 -10.63 4.01
N TRP A 491 -36.00 -9.59 4.09
CA TRP A 491 -36.38 -8.79 2.92
C TRP A 491 -35.16 -8.06 2.30
N MET A 492 -34.25 -7.51 3.12
CA MET A 492 -33.00 -6.91 2.62
C MET A 492 -32.08 -7.95 1.96
N MET A 493 -31.98 -9.16 2.53
CA MET A 493 -31.20 -10.27 1.95
C MET A 493 -31.78 -10.71 0.60
N ASP A 494 -33.11 -10.88 0.52
CA ASP A 494 -33.84 -11.18 -0.71
C ASP A 494 -33.66 -10.08 -1.77
N ALA A 495 -33.71 -8.81 -1.35
CA ALA A 495 -33.49 -7.67 -2.25
C ALA A 495 -32.04 -7.64 -2.77
N MET A 496 -31.05 -7.91 -1.92
CA MET A 496 -29.65 -8.02 -2.33
C MET A 496 -29.43 -9.20 -3.27
N GLU A 497 -30.12 -10.32 -3.07
CA GLU A 497 -30.04 -11.50 -3.92
C GLU A 497 -30.71 -11.27 -5.28
N ARG A 498 -31.86 -10.58 -5.34
CA ARG A 498 -32.48 -10.14 -6.60
C ARG A 498 -31.60 -9.15 -7.37
N VAL A 499 -30.91 -8.24 -6.68
CA VAL A 499 -29.91 -7.35 -7.30
C VAL A 499 -28.72 -8.14 -7.86
N LYS A 500 -28.31 -9.22 -7.17
CA LYS A 500 -27.23 -10.11 -7.63
C LYS A 500 -27.65 -10.95 -8.84
N MET A 501 -28.88 -11.48 -8.86
CA MET A 501 -29.43 -12.22 -10.01
C MET A 501 -29.70 -11.32 -11.23
N SER A 502 -29.99 -10.02 -11.03
CA SER A 502 -30.09 -9.06 -12.16
C SER A 502 -28.75 -8.76 -12.84
N LYS A 503 -27.63 -9.09 -12.19
CA LYS A 503 -26.25 -8.88 -12.67
C LYS A 503 -25.62 -10.10 -13.31
N GLU A 504 -26.24 -11.29 -13.20
CA GLU A 504 -25.83 -12.43 -14.01
C GLU A 504 -26.42 -12.27 -15.42
N PRO A 505 -25.59 -12.42 -16.49
CA PRO A 505 -26.11 -12.37 -17.85
C PRO A 505 -27.13 -13.50 -18.03
N LYS A 506 -28.37 -13.15 -18.40
CA LYS A 506 -29.39 -14.13 -18.78
C LYS A 506 -28.77 -15.15 -19.76
N PRO A 507 -28.92 -16.46 -19.56
CA PRO A 507 -28.49 -17.44 -20.55
C PRO A 507 -29.21 -17.08 -21.86
N LYS A 508 -28.42 -16.93 -22.93
CA LYS A 508 -28.96 -16.69 -24.28
C LYS A 508 -29.96 -17.81 -24.57
N LEU A 509 -31.26 -17.49 -24.61
CA LEU A 509 -32.23 -18.37 -25.24
C LEU A 509 -31.75 -18.56 -26.68
N ARG A 510 -31.29 -19.78 -26.97
CA ARG A 510 -31.03 -20.23 -28.34
C ARG A 510 -32.38 -20.15 -29.04
N SER A 511 -32.53 -19.21 -29.97
CA SER A 511 -33.69 -19.14 -30.84
C SER A 511 -33.78 -20.46 -31.60
N ALA A 512 -34.76 -21.28 -31.25
CA ALA A 512 -35.18 -22.41 -32.06
C ALA A 512 -35.70 -21.83 -33.38
N VAL A 513 -34.87 -21.92 -34.41
CA VAL A 513 -35.27 -21.74 -35.79
C VAL A 513 -36.24 -22.88 -36.09
N THR A 514 -37.51 -22.55 -36.24
CA THR A 514 -38.48 -23.41 -36.92
C THR A 514 -38.13 -23.41 -38.40
N THR A 515 -37.45 -24.45 -38.86
CA THR A 515 -37.48 -24.87 -40.26
C THR A 515 -38.32 -26.13 -40.37
N ASN A 516 -39.44 -25.98 -41.08
CA ASN A 516 -40.29 -27.05 -41.54
C ASN A 516 -39.51 -28.12 -42.31
N GLY A 517 -39.86 -29.38 -42.05
CA GLY A 517 -39.95 -30.41 -43.09
C GLY A 517 -38.77 -31.38 -43.20
N LYS A 518 -38.93 -32.59 -42.63
CA LYS A 518 -39.42 -33.74 -43.40
C LYS A 518 -39.57 -34.97 -42.50
N ILE A 519 -40.69 -35.63 -42.75
CA ILE A 519 -41.05 -37.00 -42.37
C ILE A 519 -40.08 -37.95 -43.08
N ILE A 520 -39.39 -38.82 -42.35
CA ILE A 520 -39.43 -40.30 -42.33
C ILE A 520 -38.45 -40.74 -41.24
#